data_AF-A0A4R4YZF2-F1
#
_entry.id   AF-A0A4R4YZF2-F1
#
_cell.length_a   1.000
_cell.length_b   1.000
_cell.length_c   1.000
_cell.angle_alpha   90.00
_cell.angle_beta   90.00
_cell.angle_gamma   90.00
#
_symmetry.space_group_name_H-M   'P 1'
#
loop_
_entity.id
_entity.type
_entity.pdbx_description
1 polymer ?
#
loop_
_entity_poly.entity_id
_entity_poly.type
_entity_poly.pdbx_seq_one_letter_code
_entity_poly.pdbx_strand_id
1 'polypeptide(L)' 'MVGASIQRATCNGGSARRFVLNNAHDLVNQAADKCGDVKDKATGDGARLQLWSCGGTSNQKWRKG' A
#
# COMPACT_ATOMS: atom_id res chain seq x y z
N MET A 1 -13.67 10.34 2.37
CA MET A 1 -12.45 10.38 1.52
C MET A 1 -12.13 8.95 1.14
N VAL A 2 -12.05 8.62 -0.15
CA VAL A 2 -11.71 7.26 -0.62
C VAL A 2 -10.19 7.12 -0.75
N GLY A 3 -9.64 5.96 -0.39
CA GLY A 3 -8.22 5.68 -0.53
C GLY A 3 -7.85 5.64 -2.01
N ALA A 4 -6.66 6.12 -2.36
CA ALA A 4 -6.23 6.06 -3.75
C ALA A 4 -5.92 4.60 -4.12
N SER A 5 -6.57 4.07 -5.16
CA SER A 5 -6.38 2.68 -5.58
C SER A 5 -4.95 2.44 -6.04
N ILE A 6 -4.33 1.35 -5.56
CA ILE A 6 -3.02 0.92 -6.08
C ILE A 6 -3.28 0.08 -7.34
N GLN A 7 -2.56 0.41 -8.41
CA GLN A 7 -2.71 -0.22 -9.71
C GLN A 7 -1.34 -0.48 -10.34
N ARG A 8 -1.31 -1.43 -11.28
CA ARG A 8 -0.13 -1.67 -12.11
C ARG A 8 -0.07 -0.62 -13.23
N ALA A 9 1.11 -0.08 -13.47
CA ALA A 9 1.38 0.88 -14.53
C ALA A 9 2.77 0.64 -15.13
N THR A 10 3.00 1.10 -16.35
CA THR A 10 4.32 1.07 -17.03
C THR A 10 5.39 1.75 -16.17
N CYS A 11 6.61 1.21 -16.13
CA CYS A 11 7.73 1.83 -15.43
C CYS A 11 8.26 3.07 -16.18
N ASN A 12 8.02 4.27 -15.65
CA ASN A 12 8.35 5.58 -16.22
C ASN A 12 9.21 6.50 -15.29
N GLY A 13 10.00 5.95 -14.35
CA GLY A 13 10.76 6.74 -13.34
C GLY A 13 9.97 7.49 -12.25
N GLY A 14 8.68 7.79 -12.45
CA GLY A 14 7.79 8.43 -11.47
C GLY A 14 7.79 7.80 -10.05
N SER A 15 7.66 8.66 -9.03
CA SER A 15 7.70 8.30 -7.60
C SER A 15 6.42 7.63 -7.09
N ALA A 16 5.28 7.81 -7.76
CA ALA A 16 3.98 7.27 -7.34
C ALA A 16 3.93 5.73 -7.24
N ARG A 17 4.88 5.01 -7.84
CA ARG A 17 4.98 3.54 -7.76
C ARG A 17 6.21 3.06 -6.98
N ARG A 18 6.92 3.94 -6.29
CA ARG A 18 8.03 3.57 -5.41
C ARG A 18 7.49 3.28 -4.02
N PHE A 19 7.66 2.02 -3.60
CA PHE A 19 7.26 1.55 -2.28
C PHE A 19 8.47 1.07 -1.50
N VAL A 20 8.51 1.38 -0.21
CA VAL A 20 9.55 0.94 0.72
C VAL A 20 8.89 0.11 1.81
N LEU A 21 9.39 -1.10 2.04
CA LEU A 21 9.01 -1.89 3.20
C LEU A 21 9.87 -1.46 4.40
N ASN A 22 9.25 -0.87 5.41
CA ASN A 22 9.96 -0.38 6.60
C ASN A 22 10.15 -1.50 7.66
N ASN A 23 10.85 -1.18 8.76
CA ASN A 23 11.10 -2.12 9.87
C ASN A 23 9.81 -2.50 10.63
N ALA A 24 8.76 -1.69 10.56
CA ALA A 24 7.46 -1.99 11.14
C ALA A 24 6.58 -2.85 10.21
N HIS A 25 7.14 -3.34 9.09
CA HIS A 25 6.45 -4.11 8.06
C HIS A 25 5.37 -3.35 7.28
N ASP A 26 5.42 -2.02 7.26
CA ASP A 26 4.53 -1.22 6.41
C ASP A 26 5.11 -1.06 5.01
N LEU A 27 4.27 -1.21 3.98
CA LEU A 27 4.64 -0.94 2.59
C LEU A 27 4.32 0.52 2.26
N VAL A 28 5.28 1.42 2.47
CA VAL A 28 5.09 2.87 2.41
C VAL A 28 5.35 3.39 1.01
N ASN A 29 4.41 4.17 0.46
CA ASN A 29 4.63 5.01 -0.71
C ASN A 29 5.20 6.36 -0.26
N GLN A 30 6.47 6.59 -0.54
CA GLN A 30 7.17 7.80 -0.09
C GLN A 30 6.63 9.09 -0.71
N ALA A 31 6.04 9.02 -1.91
CA ALA A 31 5.50 10.21 -2.58
C ALA A 31 4.17 10.67 -1.97
N ALA A 32 3.37 9.72 -1.48
CA ALA A 32 2.07 9.98 -0.88
C ALA A 32 2.09 10.05 0.65
N ASP A 33 3.21 9.66 1.28
CA ASP A 33 3.34 9.45 2.72
C ASP A 33 2.22 8.57 3.30
N LYS A 34 1.94 7.47 2.59
CA LYS A 34 0.83 6.55 2.87
C LYS A 34 1.25 5.11 2.74
N CYS A 35 0.53 4.22 3.42
CA CYS A 35 0.80 2.80 3.45
C CYS A 35 -0.09 2.05 2.45
N GLY A 36 0.46 0.98 1.87
CA GLY A 36 -0.29 -0.04 1.16
C GLY A 36 -1.23 -0.75 2.13
N ASP A 37 -2.51 -0.69 1.83
CA ASP A 37 -3.61 -1.09 2.71
C ASP A 37 -4.54 -2.03 1.96
N VAL A 38 -4.88 -3.17 2.57
CA VAL A 38 -5.97 -4.01 2.08
C VAL A 38 -7.28 -3.36 2.50
N LYS A 39 -8.04 -2.94 1.50
CA LYS A 39 -9.26 -2.16 1.67
C LYS A 39 -10.27 -2.92 2.54
N ASP A 40 -10.86 -2.20 3.48
CA ASP A 40 -11.89 -2.68 4.41
C ASP A 40 -11.47 -3.93 5.21
N LYS A 41 -10.16 -4.18 5.33
CA LYS A 41 -9.56 -5.37 5.97
C LYS A 41 -10.04 -6.70 5.36
N ALA A 42 -10.42 -6.69 4.09
CA ALA A 42 -10.87 -7.88 3.38
C ALA A 42 -9.77 -8.96 3.36
N THR A 43 -10.15 -10.21 3.57
CA THR A 43 -9.22 -11.36 3.59
C THR A 43 -9.42 -12.33 2.44
N GLY A 44 -10.45 -12.12 1.62
CA GLY A 44 -10.75 -12.97 0.46
C GLY A 44 -9.91 -12.61 -0.76
N ASP A 45 -9.82 -13.56 -1.70
CA ASP A 45 -9.16 -13.35 -2.98
C ASP A 45 -9.78 -12.17 -3.74
N GLY A 46 -8.93 -11.40 -4.40
CA GLY A 46 -9.36 -10.18 -5.11
C GLY A 46 -9.58 -8.97 -4.19
N ALA A 47 -9.25 -9.06 -2.90
CA ALA A 47 -9.21 -7.91 -2.01
C ALA A 47 -8.36 -6.78 -2.63
N ARG A 48 -8.94 -5.58 -2.70
CA ARG A 48 -8.32 -4.44 -3.38
C ARG A 48 -7.29 -3.76 -2.49
N LEU A 49 -6.19 -3.33 -3.11
CA LEU A 49 -5.18 -2.51 -2.45
C LEU A 49 -5.46 -1.03 -2.67
N GLN A 50 -5.25 -0.25 -1.62
CA GLN A 50 -5.32 1.21 -1.64
C GLN A 50 -4.14 1.82 -0.90
N LEU A 51 -3.90 3.10 -1.14
CA LEU A 51 -3.08 3.95 -0.29
C LEU A 51 -3.97 4.56 0.78
N TRP A 52 -3.61 4.30 2.03
CA TRP A 52 -4.30 4.83 3.19
C TRP A 52 -3.30 5.37 4.21
N SER A 53 -3.78 6.23 5.11
CA SER A 53 -2.96 6.72 6.22
C SER A 53 -2.40 5.53 6.99
N CYS A 54 -1.11 5.57 7.30
CA CYS A 54 -0.43 4.53 8.04
C CYS A 54 -0.98 4.47 9.47
N GLY A 55 -1.68 3.37 9.79
CA GLY A 55 -2.32 3.14 11.08
C GLY A 55 -1.72 1.96 11.86
N GLY A 56 -0.74 1.26 11.29
CA GLY A 56 -0.09 0.12 11.94
C GLY A 56 -0.97 -1.13 12.11
N THR A 57 -2.14 -1.15 11.47
CA THR A 57 -3.07 -2.28 11.52
C THR A 57 -2.58 -3.46 10.66
N SER A 58 -3.05 -4.67 10.95
CA SER A 58 -2.61 -5.90 10.28
C SER A 58 -2.82 -5.87 8.76
N ASN A 59 -3.88 -5.21 8.27
CA ASN A 59 -4.17 -5.05 6.84
C ASN A 59 -3.20 -4.11 6.10
N GLN A 60 -2.24 -3.53 6.81
CA GLN A 60 -1.15 -2.71 6.25
C GLN A 60 0.23 -3.36 6.43
N LYS A 61 0.28 -4.60 6.93
CA LYS A 61 1.54 -5.32 7.19
C LYS A 61 1.88 -6.28 6.06
N TRP A 62 3.10 -6.16 5.56
CA TRP A 62 3.58 -6.86 4.38
C TRP A 62 4.88 -7.59 4.67
N ARG A 63 5.10 -8.68 3.94
CA ARG A 63 6.36 -9.44 3.94
C ARG A 63 6.75 -9.68 2.50
N LYS A 64 8.04 -9.54 2.20
CA LYS A 64 8.60 -10.02 0.94
C LYS A 64 8.83 -11.53 1.11
N GLY A 65 8.23 -12.33 0.23
CA GLY A 65 8.52 -13.75 0.10
C GLY A 65 9.83 -13.98 -0.64
#